data_AF-A0A5J4PP80-F1
#
_entry.id   AF-A0A5J4PP80-F1
#
_cell.length_a   1.000
_cell.length_b   1.000
_cell.length_c   1.000
_cell.angle_alpha   90.00
_cell.angle_beta   90.00
_cell.angle_gamma   90.00
#
_symmetry.space_group_name_H-M   'P 1'
#
loop_
_entity.id
_entity.type
_entity.pdbx_description
1 polymer ?
#
loop_
_entity_poly.entity_id
_entity_poly.type
_entity_poly.pdbx_seq_one_letter_code
_entity_poly.pdbx_strand_id
1 'polypeptide(L)'
;ISGKTGTAQVSKGIIGYKSGTVDYWVSFCGYFPSEAPEYSGIVVIQKSETASGGLMAGSVFGRIAEKVYAKKLVLDITDAIDINSTTIPQVKRGEMTEAQTALKGLEIESYARFPIDEKTLVWGQAQTGRNSKGIILGKQEFLRDFMPNVTGMGAKDIVYLLESKGLKVLITGVGKAYAQSIPEGTLIKTGQSVTIQLK
;
A
#
# COMPACT_ATOMS: atom_id res chain seq x y z
N ILE A 1 3.97 3.40 -30.74
CA ILE A 1 3.33 3.61 -29.41
C ILE A 1 2.13 4.53 -29.64
N SER A 2 0.98 4.23 -29.04
CA SER A 2 -0.19 5.12 -29.05
C SER A 2 -0.55 5.52 -27.64
N GLY A 3 -1.06 6.74 -27.47
CA GLY A 3 -1.42 7.23 -26.15
C GLY A 3 -1.89 8.67 -26.14
N LYS A 4 -2.27 9.15 -24.97
CA LYS A 4 -2.75 10.49 -24.74
C LYS A 4 -1.88 11.21 -23.72
N THR A 5 -1.57 12.46 -24.04
CA THR A 5 -0.91 13.41 -23.13
C THR A 5 -1.93 14.04 -22.18
N GLY A 6 -1.53 14.19 -20.92
CA GLY A 6 -2.22 14.98 -19.92
C GLY A 6 -1.28 16.04 -19.34
N THR A 7 -1.77 17.26 -19.19
CA THR A 7 -1.08 18.32 -18.43
C THR A 7 -2.10 18.91 -17.48
N ALA A 8 -1.90 18.74 -16.18
CA ALA A 8 -2.79 19.26 -15.14
C ALA A 8 -2.03 20.23 -14.24
N GLN A 9 -2.63 21.38 -13.94
CA GLN A 9 -2.09 22.32 -12.95
C GLN A 9 -2.36 21.78 -11.55
N VAL A 10 -1.38 21.93 -10.65
CA VAL A 10 -1.52 21.50 -9.25
C VAL A 10 -2.07 22.67 -8.43
N SER A 11 -3.13 22.41 -7.67
CA SER A 11 -3.69 23.40 -6.74
C SER A 11 -2.80 23.55 -5.51
N LYS A 12 -2.50 24.78 -5.11
CA LYS A 12 -1.78 25.09 -3.87
C LYS A 12 -2.73 25.28 -2.68
N GLY A 13 -3.72 24.40 -2.57
CA GLY A 13 -4.72 24.42 -1.49
C GLY A 13 -5.62 25.67 -1.55
N ILE A 14 -5.71 26.40 -0.44
CA ILE A 14 -6.64 27.54 -0.26
C ILE A 14 -6.41 28.67 -1.27
N ILE A 15 -5.19 28.79 -1.81
CA ILE A 15 -4.77 29.88 -2.72
C ILE A 15 -5.06 29.54 -4.20
N GLY A 16 -5.59 28.34 -4.47
CA GLY A 16 -5.91 27.88 -5.82
C GLY A 16 -4.67 27.67 -6.71
N TYR A 17 -4.81 27.97 -8.00
CA TYR A 17 -3.80 27.65 -9.04
C TYR A 17 -2.86 28.82 -9.40
N LYS A 18 -3.07 30.02 -8.83
CA LYS A 18 -2.52 31.30 -9.37
C LYS A 18 -1.49 31.99 -8.48
N SER A 19 -0.93 31.33 -7.46
CA SER A 19 0.07 31.95 -6.58
C SER A 19 1.49 31.43 -6.83
N GLY A 20 2.36 32.31 -7.33
CA GLY A 20 3.78 32.05 -7.59
C GLY A 20 4.04 31.11 -8.77
N THR A 21 5.14 30.38 -8.72
CA THR A 21 5.51 29.37 -9.73
C THR A 21 4.43 28.30 -9.86
N VAL A 22 3.87 28.09 -11.05
CA VAL A 22 2.80 27.10 -11.27
C VAL A 22 3.40 25.69 -11.35
N ASP A 23 2.88 24.79 -10.52
CA ASP A 23 3.25 23.38 -10.54
C ASP A 23 2.35 22.63 -11.52
N TYR A 24 2.93 21.68 -12.25
CA TYR A 24 2.25 20.86 -13.25
C TYR A 24 2.50 19.37 -13.00
N TRP A 25 1.42 18.59 -13.12
CA TRP A 25 1.49 17.17 -13.41
C TRP A 25 1.48 16.97 -14.92
N VAL A 26 2.55 16.39 -15.43
CA VAL A 26 2.72 16.06 -16.84
C VAL A 26 2.65 14.55 -16.97
N SER A 27 1.68 14.07 -17.75
CA SER A 27 1.45 12.65 -17.91
C SER A 27 1.36 12.22 -19.36
N PHE A 28 1.74 10.96 -19.59
CA PHE A 28 1.47 10.24 -20.82
C PHE A 28 0.94 8.87 -20.44
N CYS A 29 -0.29 8.58 -20.84
CA CYS A 29 -0.90 7.27 -20.71
C CYS A 29 -0.99 6.67 -22.10
N GLY A 30 -0.49 5.46 -22.28
CA GLY A 30 -0.43 4.84 -23.59
C GLY A 30 -0.25 3.33 -23.54
N TYR A 31 -0.24 2.75 -24.73
CA TYR A 31 -0.10 1.33 -24.96
C TYR A 31 0.80 1.05 -26.16
N PHE A 32 1.38 -0.15 -26.17
CA PHE A 32 2.28 -0.60 -27.23
C PHE A 32 2.33 -2.14 -27.32
N PRO A 33 2.62 -2.70 -28.52
CA PRO A 33 2.66 -2.02 -29.81
C PRO A 33 1.29 -1.43 -30.21
N SER A 34 1.27 -0.47 -31.15
CA SER A 34 0.07 0.34 -31.40
C SER A 34 -1.07 -0.47 -32.05
N GLU A 35 -0.72 -1.30 -33.03
CA GLU A 35 -1.67 -2.10 -33.82
C GLU A 35 -2.20 -3.32 -33.06
N ALA A 36 -1.39 -3.89 -32.17
CA ALA A 36 -1.74 -5.06 -31.34
C ALA A 36 -1.24 -4.82 -29.91
N PRO A 37 -1.98 -4.07 -29.08
CA PRO A 37 -1.51 -3.67 -27.75
C PRO A 37 -1.26 -4.87 -26.83
N GLU A 38 -0.02 -5.01 -26.36
CA GLU A 38 0.38 -6.03 -25.37
C GLU A 38 0.60 -5.42 -23.98
N TYR A 39 1.09 -4.18 -23.94
CA TYR A 39 1.43 -3.47 -22.73
C TYR A 39 0.67 -2.14 -22.67
N SER A 40 0.27 -1.76 -21.47
CA SER A 40 -0.19 -0.40 -21.17
C SER A 40 0.62 0.18 -20.02
N GLY A 41 0.67 1.51 -19.95
CA GLY A 41 1.38 2.17 -18.88
C GLY A 41 1.03 3.63 -18.80
N ILE A 42 1.41 4.22 -17.67
CA ILE A 42 1.29 5.65 -17.43
C ILE A 42 2.58 6.16 -16.83
N VAL A 43 3.08 7.26 -17.39
CA VAL A 43 4.19 8.03 -16.83
C VAL A 43 3.62 9.33 -16.31
N VAL A 44 3.93 9.68 -15.06
CA VAL A 44 3.50 10.92 -14.40
C VAL A 44 4.72 11.60 -13.81
N ILE A 45 4.94 12.87 -14.17
CA ILE A 45 6.07 13.69 -13.74
C ILE A 45 5.52 14.97 -13.10
N GLN A 46 5.96 15.28 -11.88
CA GLN A 46 5.69 16.57 -11.24
C GLN A 46 6.80 17.56 -11.58
N LYS A 47 6.46 18.78 -12.01
CA LYS A 47 7.44 19.84 -12.25
C LYS A 47 6.86 21.23 -11.97
N SER A 48 7.71 22.14 -11.48
CA SER A 48 7.39 23.55 -11.18
C SER A 48 7.71 24.53 -12.32
N GLU A 49 7.63 24.14 -13.60
CA GLU A 49 7.97 25.02 -14.75
C GLU A 49 7.13 24.68 -15.99
N THR A 50 7.32 25.41 -17.10
CA THR A 50 6.64 25.17 -18.40
C THR A 50 6.72 23.70 -18.80
N ALA A 51 5.55 23.08 -18.92
CA ALA A 51 5.38 21.64 -19.03
C ALA A 51 4.84 21.25 -20.42
N SER A 52 5.45 20.23 -21.04
CA SER A 52 4.94 19.62 -22.28
C SER A 52 4.74 18.11 -22.08
N GLY A 53 3.47 17.68 -22.09
CA GLY A 53 3.01 16.29 -21.99
C GLY A 53 3.75 15.33 -22.90
N GLY A 54 3.84 15.68 -24.18
CA GLY A 54 4.40 14.80 -25.20
C GLY A 54 5.91 14.67 -25.14
N LEU A 55 6.62 15.80 -24.97
CA LEU A 55 8.09 15.80 -25.00
C LEU A 55 8.70 15.20 -23.73
N MET A 56 8.08 15.40 -22.56
CA MET A 56 8.62 14.91 -21.29
C MET A 56 8.13 13.51 -20.97
N ALA A 57 6.84 13.35 -20.67
CA ALA A 57 6.30 12.06 -20.25
C ALA A 57 6.26 11.04 -21.40
N GLY A 58 5.96 11.49 -22.62
CA GLY A 58 5.95 10.63 -23.81
C GLY A 58 7.33 10.08 -24.18
N SER A 59 8.41 10.87 -24.06
CA SER A 59 9.77 10.38 -24.34
C SER A 59 10.26 9.37 -23.29
N VAL A 60 9.92 9.58 -22.02
CA VAL A 60 10.18 8.62 -20.94
C VAL A 60 9.40 7.33 -21.19
N PHE A 61 8.11 7.42 -21.53
CA PHE A 61 7.29 6.27 -21.89
C PHE A 61 7.90 5.51 -23.08
N GLY A 62 8.36 6.23 -24.11
CA GLY A 62 9.02 5.65 -25.28
C GLY A 62 10.22 4.78 -24.92
N ARG A 63 11.13 5.30 -24.09
CA ARG A 63 12.30 4.55 -23.62
C ARG A 63 11.94 3.32 -22.78
N ILE A 64 10.92 3.42 -21.94
CA ILE A 64 10.41 2.28 -21.15
C ILE A 64 9.83 1.24 -22.10
N ALA A 65 8.98 1.66 -23.04
CA ALA A 65 8.33 0.79 -24.00
C ALA A 65 9.33 0.04 -24.88
N GLU A 66 10.32 0.75 -25.44
CA GLU A 66 11.40 0.13 -26.22
C GLU A 66 12.15 -0.92 -25.40
N LYS A 67 12.52 -0.61 -24.15
CA LYS A 67 13.28 -1.53 -23.30
C LYS A 67 12.45 -2.75 -22.89
N VAL A 68 11.17 -2.57 -22.56
CA VAL A 68 10.25 -3.67 -22.20
C VAL A 68 10.02 -4.57 -23.39
N TYR A 69 9.73 -3.99 -24.56
CA TYR A 69 9.47 -4.72 -25.80
C TYR A 69 10.71 -5.47 -26.30
N ALA A 70 11.89 -4.82 -26.30
CA ALA A 70 13.14 -5.43 -26.74
C ALA A 70 13.58 -6.60 -25.84
N LYS A 71 13.31 -6.51 -24.54
CA LYS A 71 13.64 -7.58 -23.59
C LYS A 71 12.66 -8.74 -23.59
N LYS A 72 11.50 -8.61 -24.26
CA LYS A 72 10.38 -9.57 -24.18
C LYS A 72 10.16 -10.03 -22.73
N LEU A 73 9.92 -9.08 -21.84
CA LEU A 73 9.65 -9.34 -20.41
C LEU A 73 8.27 -10.02 -20.17
N VAL A 74 7.79 -10.80 -21.13
CA VAL A 74 6.66 -11.71 -20.94
C VAL A 74 7.20 -12.82 -20.04
N LEU A 75 7.13 -12.59 -18.73
CA LEU A 75 7.21 -13.67 -17.76
C LEU A 75 5.89 -14.42 -17.90
N ASP A 76 5.94 -15.65 -18.40
CA ASP A 76 4.78 -16.50 -18.32
C ASP A 76 4.47 -16.70 -16.84
N ILE A 77 3.22 -16.43 -16.44
CA ILE A 77 2.80 -16.62 -15.05
C ILE A 77 3.05 -18.08 -14.65
N THR A 78 2.96 -19.02 -15.60
CA THR A 78 3.26 -20.43 -15.37
C THR A 78 4.72 -20.69 -15.01
N ASP A 79 5.68 -19.89 -15.49
CA ASP A 79 7.09 -20.00 -15.11
C ASP A 79 7.35 -19.57 -13.65
N ALA A 80 6.42 -18.82 -13.05
CA ALA A 80 6.45 -18.45 -11.64
C ALA A 80 5.72 -19.45 -10.72
N ILE A 81 5.01 -20.44 -11.28
CA ILE A 81 4.30 -21.46 -10.51
C ILE A 81 5.29 -22.52 -10.04
N ASP A 82 5.80 -22.37 -8.83
CA ASP A 82 6.43 -23.48 -8.13
C ASP A 82 5.33 -24.42 -7.61
N ILE A 83 5.19 -25.58 -8.26
CA ILE A 83 4.24 -26.65 -7.91
C ILE A 83 4.37 -27.14 -6.47
N ASN A 84 5.50 -26.87 -5.80
CA ASN A 84 5.71 -27.21 -4.39
C ASN A 84 5.44 -26.02 -3.45
N SER A 85 5.22 -24.82 -3.97
CA SER A 85 5.00 -23.59 -3.21
C SER A 85 3.51 -23.35 -3.01
N THR A 86 2.89 -24.04 -2.04
CA THR A 86 1.77 -23.42 -1.32
C THR A 86 2.38 -22.57 -0.21
N THR A 87 3.01 -21.45 -0.57
CA THR A 87 3.55 -20.54 0.45
C THR A 87 2.39 -19.87 1.14
N ILE A 88 2.05 -20.34 2.34
CA ILE A 88 1.12 -19.66 3.23
C ILE A 88 1.67 -18.25 3.45
N PRO A 89 0.97 -17.19 3.02
CA PRO A 89 1.48 -15.84 3.09
C PRO A 89 1.61 -15.43 4.56
N GLN A 90 2.66 -14.68 4.86
CA GLN A 90 2.75 -14.05 6.17
C GLN A 90 1.72 -12.92 6.27
N VAL A 91 0.73 -13.12 7.14
CA VAL A 91 -0.28 -12.11 7.44
C VAL A 91 0.26 -11.17 8.52
N LYS A 92 0.13 -9.86 8.29
CA LYS A 92 0.53 -8.82 9.27
C LYS A 92 -0.45 -8.80 10.44
N ARG A 93 0.00 -8.30 11.60
CA ARG A 93 -0.92 -7.91 12.67
C ARG A 93 -1.70 -6.68 12.20
N GLY A 94 -2.96 -6.55 12.58
CA GLY A 94 -3.81 -5.53 11.95
C GLY A 94 -5.29 -5.81 12.10
N GLU A 95 -6.06 -5.28 11.14
CA GLU A 95 -7.49 -5.53 11.02
C GLU A 95 -7.69 -6.93 10.38
N MET A 96 -8.40 -7.81 11.08
CA MET A 96 -8.49 -9.23 10.73
C MET A 96 -9.56 -9.54 9.70
N THR A 97 -10.58 -8.70 9.54
CA THR A 97 -11.66 -8.86 8.56
C THR A 97 -11.14 -8.62 7.14
N GLU A 98 -10.32 -7.61 6.95
CA GLU A 98 -9.57 -7.32 5.73
C GLU A 98 -8.56 -8.42 5.43
N ALA A 99 -7.84 -8.90 6.45
CA ALA A 99 -6.91 -10.02 6.28
C ALA A 99 -7.65 -11.28 5.80
N GLN A 100 -8.81 -11.59 6.39
CA GLN A 100 -9.66 -12.70 5.95
C GLN A 100 -10.14 -12.52 4.50
N THR A 101 -10.55 -11.31 4.15
CA THR A 101 -11.01 -10.99 2.78
C THR A 101 -9.89 -11.23 1.77
N ALA A 102 -8.67 -10.79 2.07
CA ALA A 102 -7.50 -11.03 1.23
C ALA A 102 -7.17 -12.53 1.11
N LEU A 103 -7.21 -13.27 2.23
CA LEU A 103 -6.96 -14.73 2.23
C LEU A 103 -8.01 -15.49 1.43
N LYS A 104 -9.28 -15.10 1.54
CA LYS A 104 -10.38 -15.67 0.74
C LYS A 104 -10.18 -15.42 -0.76
N GLY A 105 -9.75 -14.21 -1.14
CA GLY A 105 -9.44 -13.88 -2.53
C GLY A 105 -8.22 -14.62 -3.10
N LEU A 106 -7.33 -15.10 -2.22
CA LEU A 106 -6.18 -15.95 -2.57
C LEU A 106 -6.48 -17.45 -2.46
N GLU A 107 -7.73 -17.83 -2.19
CA GLU A 107 -8.16 -19.22 -2.01
C GLU A 107 -7.38 -19.97 -0.90
N ILE A 108 -6.93 -19.23 0.12
CA ILE A 108 -6.21 -19.79 1.28
C ILE A 108 -7.22 -20.05 2.41
N GLU A 109 -7.23 -21.29 2.91
CA GLU A 109 -8.03 -21.64 4.07
C GLU A 109 -7.68 -20.77 5.28
N SER A 110 -8.69 -20.13 5.86
CA SER A 110 -8.53 -19.36 7.08
C SER A 110 -9.71 -19.49 8.02
N TYR A 111 -9.42 -19.49 9.32
CA TYR A 111 -10.37 -19.73 10.40
C TYR A 111 -10.35 -18.54 11.36
N ALA A 112 -11.42 -17.75 11.39
CA ALA A 112 -11.59 -16.66 12.33
C ALA A 112 -12.10 -17.17 13.69
N ARG A 113 -11.42 -16.84 14.79
CA ARG A 113 -11.86 -17.12 16.17
C ARG A 113 -12.68 -15.98 16.76
N PHE A 114 -13.49 -15.32 15.93
CA PHE A 114 -14.34 -14.21 16.31
C PHE A 114 -15.53 -14.15 15.33
N PRO A 115 -16.67 -13.56 15.73
CA PRO A 115 -17.77 -13.31 14.81
C PRO A 115 -17.30 -12.38 13.69
N ILE A 116 -17.55 -12.78 12.44
CA ILE A 116 -17.23 -11.97 11.28
C ILE A 116 -18.43 -11.05 11.04
N ASP A 117 -18.21 -9.76 11.24
CA ASP A 117 -19.17 -8.71 10.93
C ASP A 117 -18.41 -7.61 10.18
N GLU A 118 -18.81 -7.33 8.94
CA GLU A 118 -18.15 -6.35 8.06
C GLU A 118 -18.11 -4.94 8.67
N LYS A 119 -18.96 -4.64 9.65
CA LYS A 119 -19.03 -3.32 10.30
C LYS A 119 -18.15 -3.21 11.55
N THR A 120 -17.65 -4.32 12.08
CA THR A 120 -16.91 -4.33 13.32
C THR A 120 -15.42 -4.52 13.06
N LEU A 121 -14.62 -3.53 13.46
CA LEU A 121 -13.17 -3.64 13.38
C LEU A 121 -12.65 -4.68 14.38
N VAL A 122 -11.92 -5.67 13.88
CA VAL A 122 -11.31 -6.71 14.72
C VAL A 122 -9.80 -6.61 14.61
N TRP A 123 -9.19 -5.98 15.62
CA TRP A 123 -7.75 -6.00 15.74
C TRP A 123 -7.25 -7.37 16.15
N GLY A 124 -6.12 -7.80 15.61
CA GLY A 124 -5.64 -9.14 15.90
C GLY A 124 -4.32 -9.52 15.26
N GLN A 125 -4.08 -10.82 15.30
CA GLN A 125 -2.93 -11.46 14.69
C GLN A 125 -3.31 -12.81 14.07
N ALA A 126 -2.58 -13.15 13.01
CA ALA A 126 -2.67 -14.45 12.39
C ALA A 126 -1.63 -15.41 12.97
N GLN A 127 -2.02 -16.68 13.10
CA GLN A 127 -1.14 -17.78 13.44
C GLN A 127 -1.24 -18.84 12.36
N THR A 128 -0.10 -19.28 11.83
CA THR A 128 -0.06 -20.44 10.93
C THR A 128 -0.31 -21.70 11.76
N GLY A 129 -1.26 -22.54 11.32
CA GLY A 129 -1.48 -23.85 11.92
C GLY A 129 -0.21 -24.71 11.82
N ARG A 130 0.21 -25.34 12.92
CA ARG A 130 1.44 -26.17 12.94
C ARG A 130 1.39 -27.36 11.95
N ASN A 131 0.19 -27.86 11.63
CA ASN A 131 -0.03 -29.09 10.86
C ASN A 131 -1.08 -28.96 9.74
N SER A 132 -1.53 -27.76 9.41
CA SER A 132 -2.59 -27.56 8.40
C SER A 132 -2.30 -26.33 7.56
N LYS A 133 -2.66 -26.37 6.27
CA LYS A 133 -2.55 -25.26 5.31
C LYS A 133 -3.38 -24.02 5.67
N GLY A 134 -4.01 -24.02 6.86
CA GLY A 134 -4.93 -23.00 7.32
C GLY A 134 -4.28 -21.93 8.19
N ILE A 135 -4.74 -20.69 8.01
CA ILE A 135 -4.37 -19.54 8.84
C ILE A 135 -5.44 -19.31 9.91
N ILE A 136 -5.05 -19.21 11.17
CA ILE A 136 -5.97 -18.89 12.27
C ILE A 136 -5.90 -17.40 12.54
N LEU A 137 -7.03 -16.70 12.46
CA LEU A 137 -7.14 -15.28 12.78
C LEU A 137 -7.68 -15.14 14.21
N GLY A 138 -6.89 -14.51 15.08
CA GLY A 138 -7.23 -14.28 16.48
C GLY A 138 -7.47 -12.81 16.78
N LYS A 139 -8.54 -12.51 17.53
CA LYS A 139 -8.82 -11.17 18.04
C LYS A 139 -7.86 -10.83 19.19
N GLN A 140 -7.40 -9.58 19.21
CA GLN A 140 -6.68 -8.96 20.32
C GLN A 140 -7.39 -7.66 20.70
N GLU A 141 -7.73 -7.51 21.97
CA GLU A 141 -8.31 -6.28 22.48
C GLU A 141 -7.23 -5.33 22.98
N PHE A 142 -7.47 -4.03 22.76
CA PHE A 142 -6.60 -2.97 23.23
C PHE A 142 -7.36 -2.10 24.23
N LEU A 143 -6.73 -1.84 25.37
CA LEU A 143 -7.27 -0.88 26.33
C LEU A 143 -7.30 0.52 25.71
N ARG A 144 -8.40 1.25 25.95
CA ARG A 144 -8.67 2.54 25.30
C ARG A 144 -7.55 3.55 25.52
N ASP A 145 -7.18 3.75 26.78
CA ASP A 145 -6.30 4.84 27.23
C ASP A 145 -4.83 4.43 27.37
N PHE A 146 -4.48 3.23 26.93
CA PHE A 146 -3.12 2.72 26.99
C PHE A 146 -2.54 2.51 25.59
N MET A 147 -1.24 2.71 25.50
CA MET A 147 -0.46 2.49 24.28
C MET A 147 -0.52 1.00 23.91
N PRO A 148 -1.03 0.64 22.73
CA PRO A 148 -1.04 -0.75 22.28
C PRO A 148 0.36 -1.18 21.80
N ASN A 149 0.57 -2.49 21.75
CA ASN A 149 1.70 -3.09 21.05
C ASN A 149 1.45 -3.12 19.55
N VAL A 150 2.18 -2.30 18.80
CA VAL A 150 2.03 -2.23 17.34
C VAL A 150 3.07 -3.05 16.57
N THR A 151 3.97 -3.77 17.25
CA THR A 151 5.02 -4.57 16.59
C THR A 151 4.41 -5.60 15.65
N GLY A 152 4.87 -5.68 14.40
CA GLY A 152 4.34 -6.58 13.38
C GLY A 152 3.12 -6.05 12.62
N MET A 153 2.62 -4.86 12.97
CA MET A 153 1.52 -4.22 12.24
C MET A 153 1.97 -3.49 10.98
N GLY A 154 1.04 -3.30 10.03
CA GLY A 154 1.25 -2.48 8.84
C GLY A 154 1.01 -0.99 9.09
N ALA A 155 1.66 -0.12 8.30
CA ALA A 155 1.57 1.33 8.45
C ALA A 155 0.11 1.85 8.49
N LYS A 156 -0.76 1.36 7.60
CA LYS A 156 -2.18 1.71 7.53
C LYS A 156 -2.88 1.46 8.87
N ASP A 157 -2.73 0.26 9.40
CA ASP A 157 -3.38 -0.19 10.63
C ASP A 157 -2.85 0.56 11.84
N ILE A 158 -1.54 0.84 11.86
CA ILE A 158 -0.88 1.62 12.91
C ILE A 158 -1.43 3.03 12.98
N VAL A 159 -1.48 3.72 11.83
CA VAL A 159 -2.01 5.09 11.74
C VAL A 159 -3.44 5.10 12.23
N TYR A 160 -4.29 4.22 11.70
CA TYR A 160 -5.69 4.16 12.11
C TYR A 160 -5.85 3.88 13.61
N LEU A 161 -5.17 2.87 14.15
CA LEU A 161 -5.29 2.46 15.55
C LEU A 161 -4.81 3.54 16.52
N LEU A 162 -3.72 4.23 16.23
CA LEU A 162 -3.15 5.22 17.13
C LEU A 162 -3.82 6.59 16.98
N GLU A 163 -4.19 6.99 15.76
CA GLU A 163 -4.91 8.26 15.54
C GLU A 163 -6.36 8.20 16.06
N SER A 164 -7.02 7.04 15.97
CA SER A 164 -8.35 6.84 16.61
C SER A 164 -8.30 6.94 18.13
N LYS A 165 -7.12 6.77 18.74
CA LYS A 165 -6.84 7.02 20.16
C LYS A 165 -6.40 8.46 20.45
N GLY A 166 -6.35 9.31 19.43
CA GLY A 166 -5.99 10.74 19.55
C GLY A 166 -4.49 11.02 19.53
N LEU A 167 -3.64 10.07 19.14
CA LEU A 167 -2.20 10.30 18.99
C LEU A 167 -1.87 10.91 17.63
N LYS A 168 -0.72 11.58 17.53
CA LYS A 168 -0.13 12.03 16.27
C LYS A 168 0.98 11.05 15.86
N VAL A 169 0.81 10.36 14.75
CA VAL A 169 1.70 9.27 14.36
C VAL A 169 2.74 9.76 13.36
N LEU A 170 4.03 9.53 13.65
CA LEU A 170 5.13 9.71 12.73
C LEU A 170 5.71 8.34 12.36
N ILE A 171 5.66 7.97 11.08
CA ILE A 171 6.18 6.70 10.58
C ILE A 171 7.50 6.92 9.85
N THR A 172 8.49 6.07 10.13
CA THR A 172 9.74 6.02 9.37
C THR A 172 10.02 4.59 8.87
N GLY A 173 10.47 4.47 7.62
CA GLY A 173 10.74 3.18 6.97
C GLY A 173 9.55 2.56 6.24
N VAL A 174 9.70 1.30 5.84
CA VAL A 174 8.70 0.50 5.12
C VAL A 174 8.63 -0.90 5.71
N GLY A 175 7.49 -1.59 5.57
CA GLY A 175 7.36 -2.99 6.00
C GLY A 175 6.43 -3.21 7.19
N LYS A 176 6.94 -3.84 8.25
CA LYS A 176 6.22 -4.12 9.51
C LYS A 176 6.85 -3.31 10.65
N ALA A 177 6.04 -2.88 11.62
CA ALA A 177 6.58 -2.17 12.77
C ALA A 177 7.50 -3.07 13.60
N TYR A 178 8.64 -2.52 14.00
CA TYR A 178 9.57 -3.21 14.90
C TYR A 178 9.90 -2.39 16.15
N ALA A 179 9.65 -1.08 16.15
CA ALA A 179 9.85 -0.21 17.30
C ALA A 179 8.80 0.90 17.38
N GLN A 180 8.44 1.26 18.61
CA GLN A 180 7.54 2.36 18.95
C GLN A 180 8.18 3.24 20.04
N SER A 181 8.03 4.56 19.95
CA SER A 181 8.67 5.49 20.90
C SER A 181 8.01 5.51 22.29
N ILE A 182 6.74 5.11 22.37
CA ILE A 182 6.00 4.98 23.64
C ILE A 182 5.83 3.49 23.92
N PRO A 183 6.30 2.96 25.07
CA PRO A 183 6.16 1.54 25.40
C PRO A 183 4.69 1.11 25.52
N GLU A 184 4.41 -0.15 25.19
CA GLU A 184 3.11 -0.79 25.44
C GLU A 184 2.69 -0.62 26.90
N GLY A 185 1.40 -0.42 27.14
CA GLY A 185 0.84 -0.29 28.50
C GLY A 185 1.12 1.06 29.17
N THR A 186 1.75 2.01 28.47
CA THR A 186 1.86 3.39 28.94
C THR A 186 0.54 4.12 28.76
N LEU A 187 0.11 4.92 29.74
CA LEU A 187 -1.07 5.78 29.60
C LEU A 187 -0.82 6.85 28.51
N ILE A 188 -1.72 6.95 27.54
CA ILE A 188 -1.63 7.87 26.42
C ILE A 188 -2.50 9.12 26.62
N LYS A 189 -2.05 10.26 26.09
CA LYS A 189 -2.80 11.52 26.12
C LYS A 189 -3.12 12.00 24.71
N THR A 190 -4.32 12.53 24.51
CA THR A 190 -4.73 13.14 23.24
C THR A 190 -3.76 14.23 22.81
N GLY A 191 -3.34 14.19 21.54
CA GLY A 191 -2.40 15.13 20.94
C GLY A 191 -0.92 14.75 21.11
N GLN A 192 -0.60 13.69 21.86
CA GLN A 192 0.77 13.21 22.03
C GLN A 192 1.32 12.63 20.74
N SER A 193 2.57 12.98 20.42
CA SER A 193 3.26 12.45 19.25
C SER A 193 3.93 11.10 19.56
N VAL A 194 3.80 10.16 18.63
CA VAL A 194 4.41 8.82 18.71
C VAL A 194 5.15 8.53 17.41
N THR A 195 6.39 8.08 17.52
CA THR A 195 7.22 7.67 16.37
C THR A 195 7.26 6.15 16.27
N ILE A 196 6.96 5.62 15.09
CA ILE A 196 6.96 4.19 14.79
C ILE A 196 7.97 3.91 13.67
N GLN A 197 8.84 2.94 13.89
CA GLN A 197 9.86 2.51 12.92
C GLN A 197 9.44 1.19 12.26
N LEU A 198 9.53 1.14 10.93
CA LEU A 198 9.19 -0.01 10.10
C LEU A 198 10.44 -0.58 9.42
N LYS A 199 10.47 -1.91 9.27
CA LYS A 199 11.46 -2.66 8.50
C LYS A 199 10.83 -3.81 7.71
#